data_AF-A0AA39YHD0-F1
#
_entry.id   AF-A0AA39YHD0-F1
#
_cell.length_a   1.000
_cell.length_b   1.000
_cell.length_c   1.000
_cell.angle_alpha   90.00
_cell.angle_beta   90.00
_cell.angle_gamma   90.00
#
_symmetry.space_group_name_H-M   'P 1'
#
loop_
_entity.id
_entity.type
_entity.pdbx_description
1 polymer ?
#
loop_
_entity_poly.entity_id
_entity_poly.type
_entity_poly.pdbx_seq_one_letter_code
_entity_poly.pdbx_strand_id
1 'polypeptide(L)'
;METDETHDPIRDSAMAENNDEQEPMACPFCGWQATDGEYAMLLHMESLHPEGEDSPFVVKDDDATDRSKADEDLPYAECPVEGCGELLPFDTMDYHIELHAAEAGADLDGEAGQSPSRDPHTGGSSSSGPSRAHRDAERQRRAESSQAKAISAWKRLLRMPESSSASSSSHSKHHHRKDGKSPAATSDPVRGKRLGKSQLGKFAHEDRMPDWLVSLLQNGRQVESEGVVPVIAQLLEQCSSTKYAYICHPRVHHISKLKKEGGFCGYRNIQMMTSYVNAVKFQGYQNLQRKIPSIFQIQDFIESAWDAGINTQGRLETGGIKGTRKYIGTPEALAMFRLLDIPCDAQGFKNRELGKSEMLLMEYVENYFQTGVEDPTQRIRLTSLPPLYFQHAGHSMTIIGFEKLRSGAKNLIVFDPMFHDATNIIKLIGRKFEYTFPDMALKSYRRGSKYLRRYREFEVLSLRPPASGFPPV
;
A
#
# COMPACT_ATOMS: atom_id res chain seq x y z
N MET A 1 63.46 -4.43 39.93
CA MET A 1 63.26 -3.50 41.07
C MET A 1 63.12 -2.13 40.49
N GLU A 2 61.92 -1.58 40.64
CA GLU A 2 61.54 -0.17 40.87
C GLU A 2 62.73 0.79 41.15
N THR A 3 62.74 2.07 40.83
CA THR A 3 61.79 3.11 40.34
C THR A 3 62.68 4.36 40.17
N ASP A 4 62.30 5.35 39.36
CA ASP A 4 61.83 6.66 39.85
C ASP A 4 61.79 7.71 38.74
N GLU A 5 60.69 8.46 38.72
CA GLU A 5 60.38 9.56 37.81
C GLU A 5 60.93 10.89 38.35
N THR A 6 61.09 11.93 37.50
CA THR A 6 60.62 13.30 37.78
C THR A 6 60.77 14.28 36.59
N HIS A 7 59.60 14.74 36.12
CA HIS A 7 59.15 16.10 35.69
C HIS A 7 59.96 17.05 34.74
N ASP A 8 59.40 17.23 33.53
CA ASP A 8 58.91 18.43 32.79
C ASP A 8 59.64 19.81 32.84
N PRO A 9 59.64 20.66 31.76
CA PRO A 9 58.40 21.18 31.15
C PRO A 9 58.35 21.53 29.64
N ILE A 10 57.10 21.65 29.20
CA ILE A 10 56.48 22.13 27.94
C ILE A 10 57.06 23.44 27.36
N ARG A 11 57.21 23.50 26.02
CA ARG A 11 56.90 24.70 25.20
C ARG A 11 56.64 24.40 23.71
N ASP A 12 55.45 24.84 23.28
CA ASP A 12 55.00 25.28 21.95
C ASP A 12 55.22 24.36 20.72
N SER A 13 54.14 23.69 20.29
CA SER A 13 54.00 23.21 18.91
C SER A 13 52.78 23.88 18.27
N ALA A 14 53.08 24.77 17.32
CA ALA A 14 52.12 25.38 16.42
C ALA A 14 51.65 24.34 15.38
N MET A 15 50.38 24.47 15.01
CA MET A 15 49.69 23.70 13.98
C MET A 15 50.46 23.73 12.64
N ALA A 16 50.82 22.56 12.15
CA ALA A 16 51.09 22.31 10.74
C ALA A 16 50.03 21.32 10.24
N GLU A 17 49.02 21.84 9.56
CA GLU A 17 48.11 21.06 8.74
C GLU A 17 48.91 20.51 7.55
N ASN A 18 49.21 19.21 7.57
CA ASN A 18 49.60 18.50 6.36
C ASN A 18 48.34 18.26 5.53
N ASN A 19 48.12 19.11 4.55
CA ASN A 19 47.18 18.88 3.47
C ASN A 19 47.88 17.98 2.45
N ASP A 20 47.75 16.66 2.59
CA ASP A 20 48.13 15.71 1.55
C ASP A 20 47.09 15.82 0.42
N GLU A 21 47.33 16.73 -0.51
CA GLU A 21 46.64 16.73 -1.81
C GLU A 21 47.08 15.48 -2.58
N GLN A 22 46.29 14.40 -2.44
CA GLN A 22 46.47 13.19 -3.24
C GLN A 22 46.15 13.51 -4.70
N GLU A 23 47.18 13.48 -5.55
CA GLU A 23 47.01 13.69 -6.99
C GLU A 23 45.98 12.69 -7.57
N PRO A 24 45.09 13.14 -8.47
CA PRO A 24 44.02 12.31 -9.03
C PRO A 24 44.62 11.19 -9.87
N MET A 25 44.45 9.95 -9.39
CA MET A 25 44.90 8.76 -10.08
C MET A 25 43.90 8.43 -11.21
N ALA A 26 44.40 8.19 -12.42
CA ALA A 26 43.57 7.87 -13.59
C ALA A 26 43.67 6.38 -13.95
N CYS A 27 42.52 5.74 -14.15
CA CYS A 27 42.42 4.34 -14.54
C CYS A 27 43.05 4.13 -15.94
N PRO A 28 44.05 3.25 -16.08
CA PRO A 28 44.77 3.08 -17.35
C PRO A 28 43.94 2.39 -18.45
N PHE A 29 42.77 1.83 -18.13
CA PHE A 29 41.91 1.11 -19.08
C PHE A 29 40.77 1.94 -19.67
N CYS A 30 40.26 2.93 -18.94
CA CYS A 30 39.13 3.75 -19.40
C CYS A 30 39.25 5.26 -19.09
N GLY A 31 40.34 5.69 -18.44
CA GLY A 31 40.62 7.10 -18.16
C GLY A 31 39.77 7.71 -17.03
N TRP A 32 39.00 6.89 -16.31
CA TRP A 32 38.23 7.34 -15.14
C TRP A 32 39.17 7.82 -14.02
N GLN A 33 38.90 8.98 -13.44
CA GLN A 33 39.72 9.57 -12.37
C GLN A 33 39.08 9.32 -11.00
N ALA A 34 39.86 8.74 -10.09
CA ALA A 34 39.46 8.60 -8.70
C ALA A 34 39.72 9.93 -7.98
N THR A 35 38.66 10.55 -7.45
CA THR A 35 38.76 11.77 -6.63
C THR A 35 39.16 11.48 -5.19
N ASP A 36 38.99 10.23 -4.74
CA ASP A 36 39.02 9.85 -3.32
C ASP A 36 40.05 8.73 -3.04
N GLY A 37 41.20 8.77 -3.71
CA GLY A 37 42.35 7.90 -3.43
C GLY A 37 42.28 6.46 -3.97
N GLU A 38 43.29 5.65 -3.61
CA GLU A 38 43.55 4.32 -4.19
C GLU A 38 42.40 3.31 -4.01
N TYR A 39 41.60 3.42 -2.94
CA TYR A 39 40.49 2.51 -2.68
C TYR A 39 39.36 2.64 -3.71
N ALA A 40 39.05 3.87 -4.12
CA ALA A 40 38.06 4.12 -5.16
C ALA A 40 38.55 3.62 -6.54
N MET A 41 39.87 3.69 -6.79
CA MET A 41 40.48 3.15 -8.01
C MET A 41 40.47 1.62 -8.04
N LEU A 42 40.76 0.97 -6.90
CA LEU A 42 40.69 -0.50 -6.75
C LEU A 42 39.26 -1.02 -6.95
N LEU A 43 38.26 -0.38 -6.34
CA LEU A 43 36.86 -0.77 -6.52
C LEU A 43 36.39 -0.61 -7.97
N HIS A 44 36.81 0.47 -8.63
CA HIS A 44 36.53 0.70 -10.05
C HIS A 44 37.16 -0.38 -10.95
N MET A 45 38.45 -0.70 -10.73
CA MET A 45 39.16 -1.73 -11.51
C MET A 45 38.56 -3.12 -11.28
N GLU A 46 38.23 -3.50 -10.04
CA GLU A 46 37.61 -4.82 -9.76
C GLU A 46 36.18 -4.96 -10.31
N SER A 47 35.44 -3.85 -10.43
CA SER A 47 34.06 -3.86 -10.92
C SER A 47 33.93 -3.82 -12.44
N LEU A 48 34.84 -3.11 -13.12
CA LEU A 48 34.72 -2.81 -14.54
C LEU A 48 35.84 -3.40 -15.40
N HIS A 49 36.97 -3.78 -14.79
CA HIS A 49 38.16 -4.33 -15.45
C HIS A 49 38.77 -5.51 -14.68
N PRO A 50 37.99 -6.56 -14.31
CA PRO A 50 38.52 -7.70 -13.56
C PRO A 50 39.60 -8.45 -14.37
N GLU A 51 40.75 -8.71 -13.75
CA GLU A 51 41.91 -9.38 -14.40
C GLU A 51 41.72 -10.90 -14.61
N GLY A 52 40.51 -11.43 -14.44
CA GLY A 52 40.17 -12.85 -14.64
C GLY A 52 38.67 -13.09 -14.75
N GLU A 53 38.28 -14.25 -15.30
CA GLU A 53 36.90 -14.54 -15.74
C GLU A 53 35.81 -14.56 -14.65
N ASP A 54 36.10 -14.36 -13.36
CA ASP A 54 35.07 -14.16 -12.33
C ASP A 54 35.65 -13.51 -11.06
N SER A 55 35.01 -12.44 -10.57
CA SER A 55 35.37 -11.79 -9.30
C SER A 55 34.81 -12.56 -8.08
N PRO A 56 35.61 -12.82 -7.02
CA PRO A 56 35.17 -13.57 -5.83
C PRO A 56 34.16 -12.83 -4.93
N PHE A 57 33.80 -11.59 -5.25
CA PHE A 57 32.71 -10.83 -4.61
C PHE A 57 31.40 -10.81 -5.41
N VAL A 58 31.37 -11.45 -6.58
CA VAL A 58 30.12 -11.75 -7.30
C VAL A 58 29.58 -13.08 -6.79
N VAL A 59 28.48 -13.02 -6.05
CA VAL A 59 27.73 -14.21 -5.65
C VAL A 59 27.23 -14.91 -6.92
N LYS A 60 27.77 -16.11 -7.20
CA LYS A 60 27.25 -16.98 -8.26
C LYS A 60 25.85 -17.46 -7.86
N ASP A 61 24.85 -17.13 -8.67
CA ASP A 61 23.43 -17.48 -8.55
C ASP A 61 23.14 -18.97 -8.83
N ASP A 62 23.97 -19.88 -8.31
CA ASP A 62 23.83 -21.32 -8.59
C ASP A 62 22.80 -22.03 -7.69
N ASP A 63 22.12 -21.32 -6.78
CA ASP A 63 20.99 -21.86 -5.99
C ASP A 63 19.72 -20.98 -6.05
N ALA A 64 19.72 -19.93 -6.88
CA ALA A 64 18.59 -19.02 -7.09
C ALA A 64 17.75 -19.34 -8.34
N THR A 65 18.23 -20.25 -9.19
CA THR A 65 17.59 -20.60 -10.47
C THR A 65 16.43 -21.60 -10.36
N ASP A 66 16.24 -22.25 -9.21
CA ASP A 66 15.09 -23.16 -9.00
C ASP A 66 13.92 -22.52 -8.21
N ARG A 67 14.09 -21.30 -7.68
CA ARG A 67 13.04 -20.61 -6.90
C ARG A 67 12.60 -19.26 -7.47
N SER A 68 13.34 -18.68 -8.40
CA SER A 68 12.92 -17.48 -9.15
C SER A 68 11.84 -17.78 -10.21
N LYS A 69 11.69 -19.03 -10.64
CA LYS A 69 10.54 -19.48 -11.46
C LYS A 69 9.24 -19.63 -10.66
N ALA A 70 9.30 -19.73 -9.33
CA ALA A 70 8.10 -19.98 -8.52
C ALA A 70 7.23 -18.72 -8.32
N ASP A 71 7.80 -17.52 -8.48
CA ASP A 71 7.06 -16.24 -8.37
C ASP A 71 6.48 -15.75 -9.71
N GLU A 72 6.91 -16.30 -10.86
CA GLU A 72 6.36 -15.95 -12.18
C GLU A 72 5.04 -16.67 -12.53
N ASP A 73 4.64 -17.68 -11.74
CA ASP A 73 3.50 -18.57 -12.01
C ASP A 73 2.39 -18.53 -10.93
N LEU A 74 2.31 -17.49 -10.08
CA LEU A 74 1.13 -17.34 -9.22
C LEU A 74 -0.08 -16.99 -10.11
N PRO A 75 -1.07 -17.88 -10.26
CA PRO A 75 -2.12 -17.64 -11.22
C PRO A 75 -3.07 -16.59 -10.62
N TYR A 76 -3.19 -15.47 -11.32
CA TYR A 76 -4.14 -14.42 -10.99
C TYR A 76 -5.52 -14.80 -11.49
N ALA A 77 -6.54 -14.35 -10.78
CA ALA A 77 -7.91 -14.51 -11.25
C ALA A 77 -8.80 -13.34 -10.88
N GLU A 78 -9.86 -13.22 -11.67
CA GLU A 78 -10.85 -12.18 -11.51
C GLU A 78 -11.78 -12.52 -10.34
N CYS A 79 -12.03 -11.52 -9.49
CA CYS A 79 -12.96 -11.64 -8.38
C CYS A 79 -14.37 -12.02 -8.90
N PRO A 80 -15.01 -13.06 -8.34
CA PRO A 80 -16.32 -13.53 -8.80
C PRO A 80 -17.49 -12.61 -8.38
N VAL A 81 -17.24 -11.59 -7.55
CA VAL A 81 -18.27 -10.65 -7.09
C VAL A 81 -18.65 -9.69 -8.22
N GLU A 82 -19.95 -9.63 -8.54
CA GLU A 82 -20.45 -8.84 -9.65
C GLU A 82 -20.09 -7.34 -9.49
N GLY A 83 -19.45 -6.77 -10.52
CA GLY A 83 -19.05 -5.37 -10.52
C GLY A 83 -17.71 -5.07 -9.84
N CYS A 84 -17.05 -6.07 -9.22
CA CYS A 84 -15.73 -5.91 -8.61
C CYS A 84 -14.63 -5.71 -9.69
N GLY A 85 -14.45 -6.70 -10.57
CA GLY A 85 -13.54 -6.64 -11.73
C GLY A 85 -12.05 -6.72 -11.42
N GLU A 86 -11.68 -7.11 -10.19
CA GLU A 86 -10.31 -7.07 -9.68
C GLU A 86 -9.55 -8.36 -9.98
N LEU A 87 -8.28 -8.24 -10.39
CA LEU A 87 -7.37 -9.37 -10.57
C LEU A 87 -6.50 -9.55 -9.34
N LEU A 88 -6.62 -10.70 -8.70
CA LEU A 88 -5.95 -10.98 -7.45
C LEU A 88 -5.19 -12.31 -7.51
N PRO A 89 -4.04 -12.43 -6.82
CA PRO A 89 -3.41 -13.71 -6.56
C PRO A 89 -4.39 -14.67 -5.88
N PHE A 90 -4.37 -15.96 -6.27
CA PHE A 90 -5.31 -16.95 -5.76
C PHE A 90 -5.36 -17.06 -4.23
N ASP A 91 -4.21 -16.96 -3.57
CA ASP A 91 -4.11 -17.04 -2.12
C ASP A 91 -4.81 -15.85 -1.42
N THR A 92 -4.86 -14.67 -2.06
CA THR A 92 -5.52 -13.46 -1.55
C THR A 92 -7.02 -13.41 -1.78
N MET A 93 -7.55 -14.22 -2.70
CA MET A 93 -8.97 -14.15 -3.11
C MET A 93 -9.94 -14.40 -1.95
N ASP A 94 -9.68 -15.42 -1.11
CA ASP A 94 -10.55 -15.74 0.03
C ASP A 94 -10.68 -14.54 0.99
N TYR A 95 -9.56 -13.87 1.27
CA TYR A 95 -9.55 -12.68 2.13
C TYR A 95 -10.24 -11.48 1.46
N HIS A 96 -10.05 -11.29 0.16
CA HIS A 96 -10.73 -10.23 -0.58
C HIS A 96 -12.26 -10.43 -0.61
N ILE A 97 -12.74 -11.67 -0.81
CA ILE A 97 -14.17 -12.00 -0.74
C ILE A 97 -14.73 -11.75 0.67
N GLU A 98 -13.96 -12.03 1.73
CA GLU A 98 -14.37 -11.68 3.10
C GLU A 98 -14.63 -10.17 3.29
N LEU A 99 -13.89 -9.31 2.58
CA LEU A 99 -14.05 -7.86 2.67
C LEU A 99 -15.29 -7.34 1.94
N HIS A 100 -15.70 -7.96 0.83
CA HIS A 100 -16.98 -7.66 0.17
C HIS A 100 -18.18 -7.87 1.10
N ALA A 101 -18.12 -8.87 1.98
CA ALA A 101 -19.17 -9.09 2.96
C ALA A 101 -19.24 -7.97 4.02
N ALA A 102 -18.10 -7.37 4.37
CA ALA A 102 -18.05 -6.23 5.28
C ALA A 102 -18.59 -4.95 4.62
N GLU A 103 -18.36 -4.78 3.32
CA GLU A 103 -18.95 -3.70 2.51
C GLU A 103 -20.48 -3.87 2.40
N ALA A 104 -20.97 -5.07 2.07
CA ALA A 104 -22.40 -5.33 1.83
C ALA A 104 -23.24 -5.54 3.10
N GLY A 105 -22.64 -6.09 4.18
CA GLY A 105 -23.31 -6.39 5.45
C GLY A 105 -23.76 -5.15 6.23
N ALA A 106 -23.33 -3.98 5.80
CA ALA A 106 -23.63 -2.68 6.39
C ALA A 106 -24.90 -1.98 5.85
N ASP A 107 -25.50 -2.51 4.79
CA ASP A 107 -26.57 -1.81 4.06
C ASP A 107 -27.97 -2.07 4.63
N LEU A 108 -28.15 -2.98 5.60
CA LEU A 108 -29.48 -3.48 5.99
C LEU A 108 -29.86 -3.25 7.47
N ASP A 109 -29.13 -2.41 8.21
CA ASP A 109 -29.48 -1.95 9.57
C ASP A 109 -30.37 -0.69 9.55
N GLY A 110 -31.46 -0.75 8.78
CA GLY A 110 -32.53 0.23 8.83
C GLY A 110 -33.38 0.02 10.08
N GLU A 111 -32.97 0.64 11.19
CA GLU A 111 -33.78 1.35 12.19
C GLU A 111 -33.00 1.45 13.51
N ALA A 112 -32.15 2.48 13.60
CA ALA A 112 -31.69 3.00 14.87
C ALA A 112 -32.90 3.64 15.56
N GLY A 113 -33.34 3.04 16.68
CA GLY A 113 -34.48 3.50 17.45
C GLY A 113 -34.27 4.95 17.90
N GLN A 114 -35.06 5.86 17.35
CA GLN A 114 -35.39 7.10 18.03
C GLN A 114 -36.11 6.72 19.32
N SER A 115 -35.69 7.29 20.44
CA SER A 115 -36.42 7.16 21.71
C SER A 115 -37.40 8.33 21.80
N PRO A 116 -38.73 8.14 21.73
CA PRO A 116 -39.67 9.12 22.24
C PRO A 116 -39.93 8.81 23.71
N SER A 117 -39.93 9.89 24.50
CA SER A 117 -40.39 9.96 25.89
C SER A 117 -41.65 9.15 26.15
N ARG A 118 -41.65 8.44 27.29
CA ARG A 118 -42.77 7.69 27.85
C ARG A 118 -43.92 8.63 28.23
N ASP A 119 -45.13 8.26 27.82
CA ASP A 119 -46.34 8.44 28.64
C ASP A 119 -47.16 7.14 28.61
N PRO A 120 -47.81 6.75 29.73
CA PRO A 120 -48.50 5.47 29.83
C PRO A 120 -49.96 5.62 29.42
N HIS A 121 -50.50 4.69 28.62
CA HIS A 121 -51.80 4.04 28.84
C HIS A 121 -52.18 3.13 27.66
N THR A 122 -52.97 2.10 28.01
CA THR A 122 -53.68 1.10 27.18
C THR A 122 -52.88 -0.12 26.72
N GLY A 123 -53.33 -1.29 27.18
CA GLY A 123 -52.75 -2.59 26.94
C GLY A 123 -53.43 -3.37 25.82
N GLY A 124 -52.86 -4.54 25.51
CA GLY A 124 -53.48 -5.57 24.68
C GLY A 124 -52.55 -6.29 23.72
N SER A 125 -52.40 -7.59 23.97
CA SER A 125 -51.96 -8.66 23.04
C SER A 125 -50.46 -8.86 22.80
N SER A 126 -49.92 -9.86 23.50
CA SER A 126 -48.61 -10.45 23.30
C SER A 126 -48.59 -11.41 22.10
N SER A 127 -47.92 -11.03 21.01
CA SER A 127 -47.37 -11.97 20.04
C SER A 127 -45.84 -12.03 20.22
N SER A 128 -45.35 -13.11 20.82
CA SER A 128 -43.92 -13.38 21.00
C SER A 128 -43.27 -13.75 19.66
N GLY A 129 -42.89 -12.74 18.89
CA GLY A 129 -41.96 -12.91 17.77
C GLY A 129 -40.52 -13.08 18.29
N PRO A 130 -39.64 -13.79 17.55
CA PRO A 130 -38.24 -13.94 17.94
C PRO A 130 -37.56 -12.57 18.07
N SER A 131 -36.70 -12.42 19.10
CA SER A 131 -36.01 -11.17 19.40
C SER A 131 -35.18 -10.69 18.20
N ARG A 132 -34.94 -9.38 18.12
CA ARG A 132 -34.14 -8.73 17.06
C ARG A 132 -32.77 -9.44 16.90
N ALA A 133 -32.11 -9.77 18.01
CA ALA A 133 -30.88 -10.54 18.05
C ALA A 133 -30.96 -11.94 17.39
N HIS A 134 -32.11 -12.64 17.50
CA HIS A 134 -32.31 -13.95 16.86
C HIS A 134 -32.48 -13.80 15.34
N ARG A 135 -33.18 -12.75 14.89
CA ARG A 135 -33.34 -12.44 13.46
C ARG A 135 -32.01 -12.02 12.83
N ASP A 136 -31.21 -11.24 13.56
CA ASP A 136 -29.87 -10.80 13.14
C ASP A 136 -28.92 -12.01 13.02
N ALA A 137 -28.94 -12.91 14.01
CA ALA A 137 -28.15 -14.15 13.97
C ALA A 137 -28.53 -15.08 12.82
N GLU A 138 -29.82 -15.19 12.48
CA GLU A 138 -30.28 -16.03 11.36
C GLU A 138 -29.93 -15.43 9.99
N ARG A 139 -29.93 -14.10 9.88
CA ARG A 139 -29.59 -13.37 8.65
C ARG A 139 -28.08 -13.37 8.40
N GLN A 140 -27.27 -13.27 9.46
CA GLN A 140 -25.83 -13.44 9.42
C GLN A 140 -25.43 -14.83 8.91
N ARG A 141 -26.10 -15.90 9.39
CA ARG A 141 -25.90 -17.26 8.87
C ARG A 141 -26.17 -17.37 7.37
N ARG A 142 -27.10 -16.57 6.82
CA ARG A 142 -27.39 -16.56 5.37
C ARG A 142 -26.30 -15.84 4.57
N ALA A 143 -25.75 -14.74 5.06
CA ALA A 143 -24.62 -14.05 4.44
C ALA A 143 -23.36 -14.93 4.46
N GLU A 144 -23.06 -15.56 5.61
CA GLU A 144 -21.98 -16.54 5.77
C GLU A 144 -22.19 -17.78 4.88
N SER A 145 -23.44 -18.24 4.71
CA SER A 145 -23.77 -19.33 3.78
C SER A 145 -23.55 -18.92 2.32
N SER A 146 -23.91 -17.69 1.93
CA SER A 146 -23.66 -17.18 0.58
C SER A 146 -22.17 -17.01 0.29
N GLN A 147 -21.41 -16.55 1.29
CA GLN A 147 -19.95 -16.46 1.26
C GLN A 147 -19.30 -17.84 1.12
N ALA A 148 -19.71 -18.82 1.93
CA ALA A 148 -19.22 -20.19 1.84
C ALA A 148 -19.53 -20.81 0.47
N LYS A 149 -20.70 -20.49 -0.12
CA LYS A 149 -21.05 -20.89 -1.48
C LYS A 149 -20.19 -20.23 -2.54
N ALA A 150 -19.87 -18.94 -2.42
CA ALA A 150 -18.99 -18.24 -3.37
C ALA A 150 -17.55 -18.77 -3.32
N ILE A 151 -17.00 -18.95 -2.11
CA ILE A 151 -15.67 -19.53 -1.87
C ILE A 151 -15.62 -20.97 -2.42
N SER A 152 -16.63 -21.79 -2.09
CA SER A 152 -16.73 -23.17 -2.58
C SER A 152 -16.88 -23.25 -4.10
N ALA A 153 -17.74 -22.40 -4.69
CA ALA A 153 -17.97 -22.39 -6.13
C ALA A 153 -16.70 -22.05 -6.91
N TRP A 154 -15.92 -21.07 -6.45
CA TRP A 154 -14.70 -20.69 -7.13
C TRP A 154 -13.54 -21.67 -6.88
N LYS A 155 -13.41 -22.24 -5.67
CA LYS A 155 -12.48 -23.37 -5.42
C LYS A 155 -12.77 -24.58 -6.32
N ARG A 156 -14.06 -24.86 -6.59
CA ARG A 156 -14.49 -25.91 -7.51
C ARG A 156 -14.17 -25.59 -8.97
N LEU A 157 -14.30 -24.33 -9.40
CA LEU A 157 -13.95 -23.89 -10.76
C LEU A 157 -12.45 -24.04 -11.05
N LEU A 158 -11.61 -23.91 -10.03
CA LEU A 158 -10.14 -23.95 -10.16
C LEU A 158 -9.51 -25.31 -9.80
N ARG A 159 -10.32 -26.34 -9.48
CA ARG A 159 -9.83 -27.68 -9.07
C ARG A 159 -8.72 -27.63 -8.01
N MET A 160 -8.86 -26.76 -7.01
CA MET A 160 -7.91 -26.69 -5.89
C MET A 160 -8.08 -27.91 -4.96
N PRO A 161 -7.00 -28.59 -4.53
CA PRO A 161 -7.11 -29.68 -3.56
C PRO A 161 -7.55 -29.13 -2.19
N GLU A 162 -8.46 -29.83 -1.50
CA GLU A 162 -8.74 -29.56 -0.10
C GLU A 162 -7.51 -29.91 0.75
N SER A 163 -7.15 -29.03 1.69
CA SER A 163 -6.04 -29.28 2.59
C SER A 163 -6.40 -30.34 3.63
N SER A 164 -5.97 -31.59 3.41
CA SER A 164 -5.79 -32.56 4.48
C SER A 164 -4.70 -33.59 4.16
N SER A 165 -3.76 -33.67 5.10
CA SER A 165 -2.72 -34.68 5.38
C SER A 165 -2.79 -36.07 4.74
N ALA A 166 -1.64 -36.46 4.16
CA ALA A 166 -1.03 -37.80 4.06
C ALA A 166 -1.87 -39.00 3.58
N SER A 167 -1.56 -39.50 2.37
CA SER A 167 -0.90 -40.80 2.18
C SER A 167 -0.64 -41.07 0.70
N SER A 168 0.44 -41.80 0.45
CA SER A 168 0.97 -42.23 -0.83
C SER A 168 -0.01 -43.06 -1.66
N SER A 169 -0.06 -42.81 -2.97
CA SER A 169 0.05 -43.90 -3.96
C SER A 169 0.41 -43.37 -5.34
N SER A 170 1.42 -44.02 -5.88
CA SER A 170 1.93 -43.98 -7.24
C SER A 170 0.85 -44.23 -8.27
N HIS A 171 0.84 -43.50 -9.38
CA HIS A 171 0.40 -44.01 -10.68
C HIS A 171 1.15 -43.31 -11.81
N SER A 172 1.96 -44.09 -12.50
CA SER A 172 2.71 -43.79 -13.71
C SER A 172 1.75 -43.61 -14.90
N LYS A 173 1.91 -42.52 -15.66
CA LYS A 173 1.52 -42.51 -17.08
C LYS A 173 2.55 -41.79 -17.95
N HIS A 174 2.93 -42.53 -18.98
CA HIS A 174 3.93 -42.27 -19.99
C HIS A 174 3.42 -41.39 -21.14
N HIS A 175 4.40 -40.78 -21.84
CA HIS A 175 4.41 -40.24 -23.22
C HIS A 175 3.69 -38.89 -23.46
N HIS A 176 4.21 -37.93 -24.24
CA HIS A 176 5.13 -38.01 -25.40
C HIS A 176 6.06 -36.78 -25.47
N ARG A 177 7.35 -37.05 -25.74
CA ARG A 177 8.33 -36.08 -26.27
C ARG A 177 7.90 -35.63 -27.67
N LYS A 178 7.93 -34.31 -27.93
CA LYS A 178 8.07 -33.77 -29.28
C LYS A 178 9.23 -32.78 -29.27
N ASP A 179 10.33 -33.21 -29.87
CA ASP A 179 11.51 -32.40 -30.14
C ASP A 179 11.14 -31.32 -31.16
N GLY A 180 11.26 -30.05 -30.75
CA GLY A 180 11.12 -28.88 -31.60
C GLY A 180 12.32 -27.97 -31.41
N LYS A 181 13.31 -28.09 -32.30
CA LYS A 181 14.46 -27.18 -32.44
C LYS A 181 13.95 -25.73 -32.55
N SER A 182 14.33 -24.88 -31.60
CA SER A 182 14.25 -23.42 -31.76
C SER A 182 15.62 -22.90 -32.23
N PRO A 183 15.69 -21.97 -33.19
CA PRO A 183 16.95 -21.38 -33.62
C PRO A 183 17.47 -20.39 -32.56
N ALA A 184 18.79 -20.37 -32.42
CA ALA A 184 19.51 -19.45 -31.54
C ALA A 184 19.21 -17.99 -31.90
N ALA A 185 18.74 -17.22 -30.91
CA ALA A 185 18.68 -15.77 -31.00
C ALA A 185 20.00 -15.20 -30.47
N THR A 186 20.73 -14.56 -31.35
CA THR A 186 21.92 -13.76 -31.08
C THR A 186 21.59 -12.65 -30.08
N SER A 187 22.41 -12.56 -29.04
CA SER A 187 22.34 -11.56 -27.99
C SER A 187 22.81 -10.19 -28.50
N ASP A 188 21.88 -9.26 -28.66
CA ASP A 188 22.14 -7.82 -28.70
C ASP A 188 21.57 -7.15 -27.43
N PRO A 189 22.17 -6.07 -26.93
CA PRO A 189 21.96 -5.57 -25.56
C PRO A 189 20.59 -4.91 -25.38
N VAL A 190 19.83 -5.35 -24.36
CA VAL A 190 18.47 -4.87 -24.06
C VAL A 190 18.51 -3.44 -23.51
N ARG A 191 18.09 -2.48 -24.34
CA ARG A 191 17.61 -1.16 -23.89
C ARG A 191 16.25 -1.31 -23.19
N GLY A 192 16.13 -0.80 -21.97
CA GLY A 192 14.88 -0.45 -21.25
C GLY A 192 13.67 -1.36 -21.49
N LYS A 193 13.56 -2.48 -20.76
CA LYS A 193 12.44 -3.42 -20.89
C LYS A 193 11.14 -2.79 -20.37
N ARG A 194 10.09 -2.74 -21.19
CA ARG A 194 8.73 -2.35 -20.78
C ARG A 194 8.22 -3.31 -19.69
N LEU A 195 7.46 -2.77 -18.74
CA LEU A 195 6.83 -3.56 -17.67
C LEU A 195 5.69 -4.43 -18.20
N GLY A 196 5.39 -5.49 -17.46
CA GLY A 196 4.38 -6.49 -17.81
C GLY A 196 3.07 -6.33 -17.02
N LYS A 197 2.20 -7.33 -17.14
CA LYS A 197 0.90 -7.38 -16.45
C LYS A 197 0.99 -7.47 -14.93
N SER A 198 2.09 -7.98 -14.39
CA SER A 198 2.29 -8.08 -12.94
C SER A 198 2.48 -6.70 -12.30
N GLN A 199 3.09 -5.74 -13.00
CA GLN A 199 3.27 -4.37 -12.50
C GLN A 199 2.17 -3.42 -12.98
N LEU A 200 1.79 -3.49 -14.26
CA LEU A 200 0.84 -2.55 -14.87
C LEU A 200 -0.62 -3.01 -14.82
N GLY A 201 -0.88 -4.19 -14.24
CA GLY A 201 -2.22 -4.77 -14.09
C GLY A 201 -2.80 -5.36 -15.39
N LYS A 202 -4.11 -5.68 -15.35
CA LYS A 202 -4.88 -6.28 -16.47
C LYS A 202 -4.71 -5.52 -17.78
N PHE A 203 -4.52 -4.21 -17.69
CA PHE A 203 -4.54 -3.26 -18.81
C PHE A 203 -3.14 -2.77 -19.20
N ALA A 204 -2.08 -3.53 -18.85
CA ALA A 204 -0.69 -3.20 -19.16
C ALA A 204 -0.41 -2.79 -20.61
N HIS A 205 -1.13 -3.41 -21.55
CA HIS A 205 -0.98 -3.18 -22.99
C HIS A 205 -2.18 -2.44 -23.59
N GLU A 206 -3.00 -1.79 -22.77
CA GLU A 206 -4.08 -0.95 -23.26
C GLU A 206 -3.50 0.33 -23.88
N ASP A 207 -3.86 0.59 -25.13
CA ASP A 207 -3.51 1.83 -25.83
C ASP A 207 -4.47 2.96 -25.46
N ARG A 208 -5.77 2.65 -25.32
CA ARG A 208 -6.82 3.61 -24.95
C ARG A 208 -7.98 2.91 -24.25
N MET A 209 -8.51 3.57 -23.22
CA MET A 209 -9.74 3.21 -22.54
C MET A 209 -10.94 3.23 -23.49
N PRO A 210 -11.94 2.36 -23.26
CA PRO A 210 -13.19 2.42 -24.01
C PRO A 210 -13.99 3.70 -23.70
N ASP A 211 -14.68 4.25 -24.71
CA ASP A 211 -15.36 5.55 -24.62
C ASP A 211 -16.43 5.64 -23.52
N TRP A 212 -17.10 4.52 -23.21
CA TRP A 212 -18.06 4.45 -22.12
C TRP A 212 -17.40 4.72 -20.76
N LEU A 213 -16.15 4.26 -20.57
CA LEU A 213 -15.40 4.46 -19.34
C LEU A 213 -14.87 5.88 -19.28
N VAL A 214 -14.42 6.44 -20.41
CA VAL A 214 -14.03 7.85 -20.49
C VAL A 214 -15.21 8.73 -20.09
N SER A 215 -16.39 8.47 -20.65
CA SER A 215 -17.63 9.17 -20.32
C SER A 215 -18.01 8.96 -18.84
N LEU A 216 -17.83 7.75 -18.31
CA LEU A 216 -18.08 7.46 -16.89
C LEU A 216 -17.12 8.23 -15.97
N LEU A 217 -15.84 8.34 -16.30
CA LEU A 217 -14.86 9.07 -15.48
C LEU A 217 -15.01 10.59 -15.59
N GLN A 218 -15.53 11.08 -16.71
CA GLN A 218 -15.83 12.51 -16.93
C GLN A 218 -17.13 12.93 -16.22
N ASN A 219 -18.18 12.10 -16.31
CA ASN A 219 -19.51 12.40 -15.77
C ASN A 219 -19.69 11.91 -14.33
N GLY A 220 -19.10 10.76 -14.03
CA GLY A 220 -19.08 10.13 -12.72
C GLY A 220 -18.08 10.86 -11.85
N ARG A 221 -18.55 11.87 -11.13
CA ARG A 221 -17.84 12.39 -9.95
C ARG A 221 -17.43 11.19 -9.10
N GLN A 222 -16.20 11.21 -8.62
CA GLN A 222 -15.65 10.22 -7.70
C GLN A 222 -16.62 9.94 -6.53
N VAL A 223 -16.69 8.70 -6.06
CA VAL A 223 -17.46 8.39 -4.85
C VAL A 223 -16.60 8.75 -3.65
N GLU A 224 -17.01 9.82 -2.97
CA GLU A 224 -16.23 10.49 -1.94
C GLU A 224 -17.06 10.65 -0.67
N SER A 225 -16.48 10.25 0.45
CA SER A 225 -17.07 10.36 1.78
C SER A 225 -16.17 11.23 2.66
N GLU A 226 -16.68 12.40 3.05
CA GLU A 226 -16.02 13.29 4.02
C GLU A 226 -16.38 12.91 5.45
N GLY A 227 -15.42 12.89 6.38
CA GLY A 227 -15.71 12.70 7.81
C GLY A 227 -15.77 11.23 8.28
N VAL A 228 -15.32 10.29 7.44
CA VAL A 228 -15.16 8.87 7.81
C VAL A 228 -14.07 8.69 8.87
N VAL A 229 -12.98 9.46 8.80
CA VAL A 229 -11.86 9.39 9.77
C VAL A 229 -12.33 9.62 11.22
N PRO A 230 -13.11 10.67 11.54
CA PRO A 230 -13.74 10.82 12.86
C PRO A 230 -14.63 9.65 13.30
N VAL A 231 -15.36 9.02 12.37
CA VAL A 231 -16.21 7.85 12.69
C VAL A 231 -15.33 6.66 13.09
N ILE A 232 -14.25 6.40 12.36
CA ILE A 232 -13.29 5.35 12.68
C ILE A 232 -12.64 5.60 14.05
N ALA A 233 -12.27 6.85 14.36
CA ALA A 233 -11.73 7.21 15.67
C ALA A 233 -12.73 6.90 16.81
N GLN A 234 -14.01 7.22 16.64
CA GLN A 234 -15.05 6.88 17.62
C GLN A 234 -15.26 5.37 17.77
N LEU A 235 -15.19 4.60 16.67
CA LEU A 235 -15.27 3.13 16.72
C LEU A 235 -14.08 2.51 17.46
N LEU A 236 -12.87 3.02 17.22
CA LEU A 236 -11.67 2.60 17.94
C LEU A 236 -11.77 2.95 19.44
N GLU A 237 -12.40 4.09 19.77
CA GLU A 237 -12.65 4.48 21.16
C GLU A 237 -13.65 3.53 21.85
N GLN A 238 -14.56 2.91 21.10
CA GLN A 238 -15.49 1.93 21.65
C GLN A 238 -14.93 0.50 21.67
N CYS A 239 -13.82 0.27 20.98
CA CYS A 239 -13.20 -1.03 20.88
C CYS A 239 -12.36 -1.35 22.14
N SER A 240 -12.83 -2.31 22.93
CA SER A 240 -12.15 -2.75 24.16
C SER A 240 -10.83 -3.47 23.89
N SER A 241 -10.68 -4.08 22.71
CA SER A 241 -9.47 -4.79 22.28
C SER A 241 -8.33 -3.84 21.92
N THR A 242 -8.62 -2.59 21.52
CA THR A 242 -7.64 -1.56 21.18
C THR A 242 -6.91 -1.07 22.44
N LYS A 243 -5.57 -1.25 22.46
CA LYS A 243 -4.70 -0.67 23.50
C LYS A 243 -4.49 0.82 23.25
N TYR A 244 -4.15 1.18 22.02
CA TYR A 244 -4.13 2.56 21.53
C TYR A 244 -4.18 2.59 20.01
N ALA A 245 -4.52 3.75 19.46
CA ALA A 245 -4.39 4.02 18.03
C ALA A 245 -3.95 5.46 17.77
N TYR A 246 -3.32 5.66 16.62
CA TYR A 246 -3.06 6.97 16.03
C TYR A 246 -3.83 7.07 14.73
N ILE A 247 -4.41 8.23 14.45
CA ILE A 247 -5.22 8.48 13.26
C ILE A 247 -4.73 9.79 12.62
N CYS A 248 -4.66 9.82 11.30
CA CYS A 248 -4.27 11.00 10.52
C CYS A 248 -5.29 12.14 10.68
N HIS A 249 -5.02 13.25 9.99
CA HIS A 249 -5.87 14.42 10.02
C HIS A 249 -7.33 14.11 9.66
N PRO A 250 -8.33 14.60 10.43
CA PRO A 250 -9.74 14.20 10.31
C PRO A 250 -10.42 14.61 9.00
N ARG A 251 -9.80 15.52 8.24
CA ARG A 251 -10.30 16.01 6.93
C ARG A 251 -9.80 15.19 5.74
N VAL A 252 -9.16 14.05 5.94
CA VAL A 252 -8.90 13.10 4.84
C VAL A 252 -10.22 12.49 4.39
N HIS A 253 -10.51 12.58 3.10
CA HIS A 253 -11.70 12.00 2.50
C HIS A 253 -11.41 10.55 2.11
N HIS A 254 -12.41 9.67 2.24
CA HIS A 254 -12.33 8.34 1.64
C HIS A 254 -12.85 8.41 0.21
N ILE A 255 -12.07 7.92 -0.75
CA ILE A 255 -12.43 7.93 -2.17
C ILE A 255 -12.37 6.49 -2.69
N SER A 256 -13.52 6.01 -3.15
CA SER A 256 -13.70 4.63 -3.62
C SER A 256 -13.86 4.56 -5.14
N LYS A 257 -13.70 3.35 -5.69
CA LYS A 257 -13.83 3.11 -7.13
C LYS A 257 -15.25 3.28 -7.63
N LEU A 258 -15.41 3.69 -8.89
CA LEU A 258 -16.69 3.55 -9.59
C LEU A 258 -16.90 2.09 -10.00
N LYS A 259 -18.17 1.66 -10.08
CA LYS A 259 -18.52 0.32 -10.55
C LYS A 259 -17.93 0.07 -11.95
N LYS A 260 -17.24 -1.06 -12.11
CA LYS A 260 -16.62 -1.52 -13.36
C LYS A 260 -15.46 -0.66 -13.90
N GLU A 261 -14.92 0.31 -13.14
CA GLU A 261 -13.79 1.11 -13.65
C GLU A 261 -12.53 0.27 -13.82
N GLY A 262 -12.09 -0.42 -12.75
CA GLY A 262 -10.82 -1.14 -12.66
C GLY A 262 -9.58 -0.26 -12.91
N GLY A 263 -8.37 -0.68 -12.52
CA GLY A 263 -7.16 0.01 -12.97
C GLY A 263 -6.67 1.19 -12.13
N PHE A 264 -7.47 1.72 -11.20
CA PHE A 264 -7.25 3.07 -10.67
C PHE A 264 -6.87 3.18 -9.18
N CYS A 265 -6.52 2.10 -8.49
CA CYS A 265 -6.21 2.16 -7.05
C CYS A 265 -5.16 3.23 -6.69
N GLY A 266 -4.01 3.25 -7.38
CA GLY A 266 -2.98 4.27 -7.16
C GLY A 266 -3.47 5.70 -7.38
N TYR A 267 -4.32 5.90 -8.38
CA TYR A 267 -4.91 7.21 -8.67
C TYR A 267 -5.89 7.64 -7.56
N ARG A 268 -6.74 6.73 -7.08
CA ARG A 268 -7.67 7.00 -5.95
C ARG A 268 -6.91 7.32 -4.67
N ASN A 269 -5.77 6.66 -4.42
CA ASN A 269 -4.89 6.99 -3.29
C ASN A 269 -4.27 8.40 -3.43
N ILE A 270 -3.82 8.80 -4.63
CA ILE A 270 -3.39 10.19 -4.89
C ILE A 270 -4.53 11.18 -4.60
N GLN A 271 -5.77 10.85 -4.98
CA GLN A 271 -6.93 11.69 -4.68
C GLN A 271 -7.16 11.83 -3.16
N MET A 272 -7.04 10.73 -2.39
CA MET A 272 -7.15 10.75 -0.93
C MET A 272 -6.04 11.59 -0.28
N MET A 273 -4.78 11.43 -0.71
CA MET A 273 -3.67 12.27 -0.28
C MET A 273 -3.91 13.75 -0.61
N THR A 274 -4.49 14.03 -1.78
CA THR A 274 -4.82 15.39 -2.21
C THR A 274 -5.97 16.03 -1.43
N SER A 275 -6.92 15.23 -0.91
CA SER A 275 -7.97 15.75 -0.03
C SER A 275 -7.38 16.42 1.22
N TYR A 276 -6.34 15.81 1.81
CA TYR A 276 -5.57 16.40 2.90
C TYR A 276 -4.86 17.68 2.47
N VAL A 277 -4.10 17.64 1.37
CA VAL A 277 -3.36 18.79 0.83
C VAL A 277 -4.25 20.02 0.68
N ASN A 278 -5.45 19.82 0.12
CA ASN A 278 -6.43 20.88 -0.04
C ASN A 278 -7.02 21.34 1.30
N ALA A 279 -7.35 20.40 2.19
CA ALA A 279 -7.99 20.69 3.48
C ALA A 279 -7.12 21.57 4.38
N VAL A 280 -5.81 21.33 4.43
CA VAL A 280 -4.86 22.06 5.28
C VAL A 280 -4.10 23.17 4.55
N LYS A 281 -4.41 23.41 3.26
CA LYS A 281 -3.68 24.35 2.40
C LYS A 281 -2.16 24.07 2.40
N PHE A 282 -1.82 22.79 2.27
CA PHE A 282 -0.43 22.30 2.26
C PHE A 282 0.39 22.95 1.13
N GLN A 283 1.71 23.06 1.26
CA GLN A 283 2.57 23.63 0.21
C GLN A 283 2.25 23.02 -1.18
N GLY A 284 2.14 23.84 -2.21
CA GLY A 284 1.80 23.39 -3.56
C GLY A 284 0.31 23.18 -3.82
N TYR A 285 -0.59 23.33 -2.83
CA TYR A 285 -2.04 23.11 -3.02
C TYR A 285 -2.68 24.00 -4.10
N GLN A 286 -2.11 25.18 -4.38
CA GLN A 286 -2.64 26.06 -5.43
C GLN A 286 -2.50 25.42 -6.82
N ASN A 287 -1.47 24.61 -7.04
CA ASN A 287 -1.20 23.94 -8.32
C ASN A 287 -2.25 22.86 -8.64
N LEU A 288 -2.96 22.37 -7.62
CA LEU A 288 -4.11 21.47 -7.74
C LEU A 288 -5.43 22.19 -8.04
N GLN A 289 -5.40 23.51 -8.29
CA GLN A 289 -6.58 24.33 -8.51
C GLN A 289 -7.60 24.25 -7.35
N ARG A 290 -7.12 23.94 -6.13
CA ARG A 290 -7.92 23.80 -4.91
C ARG A 290 -9.04 22.76 -5.01
N LYS A 291 -8.84 21.71 -5.80
CA LYS A 291 -9.78 20.60 -5.98
C LYS A 291 -9.04 19.28 -5.94
N ILE A 292 -9.78 18.20 -5.72
CA ILE A 292 -9.24 16.85 -5.91
C ILE A 292 -9.16 16.60 -7.42
N PRO A 293 -7.98 16.25 -7.95
CA PRO A 293 -7.79 16.07 -9.39
C PRO A 293 -8.52 14.82 -9.88
N SER A 294 -9.07 14.87 -11.08
CA SER A 294 -9.63 13.69 -11.75
C SER A 294 -8.53 12.70 -12.16
N ILE A 295 -8.91 11.48 -12.52
CA ILE A 295 -7.99 10.47 -13.06
C ILE A 295 -7.19 11.02 -14.26
N PHE A 296 -7.86 11.75 -15.16
CA PHE A 296 -7.22 12.36 -16.33
C PHE A 296 -6.21 13.44 -15.93
N GLN A 297 -6.55 14.30 -14.96
CA GLN A 297 -5.63 15.32 -14.47
C GLN A 297 -4.41 14.69 -13.78
N ILE A 298 -4.59 13.60 -13.04
CA ILE A 298 -3.49 12.84 -12.44
C ILE A 298 -2.57 12.28 -13.54
N GLN A 299 -3.12 11.66 -14.58
CA GLN A 299 -2.34 11.17 -15.73
C GLN A 299 -1.58 12.32 -16.42
N ASP A 300 -2.22 13.47 -16.60
CA ASP A 300 -1.59 14.65 -17.18
C ASP A 300 -0.45 15.17 -16.32
N PHE A 301 -0.61 15.25 -15.00
CA PHE A 301 0.46 15.69 -14.10
C PHE A 301 1.63 14.71 -14.08
N ILE A 302 1.38 13.40 -14.00
CA ILE A 302 2.45 12.39 -14.00
C ILE A 302 3.26 12.48 -15.31
N GLU A 303 2.59 12.50 -16.46
CA GLU A 303 3.28 12.59 -17.74
C GLU A 303 3.98 13.93 -17.94
N SER A 304 3.41 15.04 -17.46
CA SER A 304 4.07 16.35 -17.48
C SER A 304 5.31 16.36 -16.58
N ALA A 305 5.31 15.60 -15.47
CA ALA A 305 6.46 15.43 -14.61
C ALA A 305 7.59 14.70 -15.35
N TRP A 306 7.25 13.65 -16.09
CA TRP A 306 8.19 12.96 -16.97
C TRP A 306 8.75 13.88 -18.05
N ASP A 307 7.90 14.68 -18.69
CA ASP A 307 8.32 15.64 -19.72
C ASP A 307 9.24 16.74 -19.13
N ALA A 308 9.07 17.07 -17.85
CA ALA A 308 9.93 17.98 -17.08
C ALA A 308 11.22 17.32 -16.52
N GLY A 309 11.49 16.05 -16.86
CA GLY A 309 12.71 15.35 -16.42
C GLY A 309 12.60 14.63 -15.07
N ILE A 310 11.43 14.63 -14.43
CA ILE A 310 11.21 13.97 -13.14
C ILE A 310 10.77 12.53 -13.40
N ASN A 311 11.53 11.53 -12.97
CA ASN A 311 11.21 10.10 -13.14
C ASN A 311 10.88 9.70 -14.60
N THR A 312 11.67 10.17 -15.57
CA THR A 312 11.49 9.92 -17.03
C THR A 312 11.41 8.44 -17.39
N GLN A 313 12.03 7.57 -16.60
CA GLN A 313 12.01 6.13 -16.76
C GLN A 313 10.58 5.56 -16.74
N GLY A 314 9.67 6.14 -15.96
CA GLY A 314 8.26 5.71 -15.91
C GLY A 314 7.57 5.76 -17.29
N ARG A 315 7.93 6.72 -18.15
CA ARG A 315 7.41 6.79 -19.53
C ARG A 315 7.84 5.58 -20.37
N LEU A 316 9.10 5.15 -20.22
CA LEU A 316 9.64 3.98 -20.94
C LEU A 316 9.04 2.68 -20.42
N GLU A 317 8.92 2.55 -19.11
CA GLU A 317 8.41 1.35 -18.43
C GLU A 317 6.93 1.10 -18.73
N THR A 318 6.12 2.16 -18.75
CA THR A 318 4.67 2.06 -18.99
C THR A 318 4.30 2.16 -20.47
N GLY A 319 5.11 2.84 -21.28
CA GLY A 319 4.75 3.27 -22.63
C GLY A 319 3.70 4.39 -22.63
N GLY A 320 3.63 5.19 -21.56
CA GLY A 320 2.59 6.21 -21.36
C GLY A 320 1.35 5.66 -20.65
N ILE A 321 0.71 6.51 -19.87
CA ILE A 321 -0.45 6.17 -19.04
C ILE A 321 -1.71 6.96 -19.42
N LYS A 322 -1.57 8.10 -20.11
CA LYS A 322 -2.71 8.94 -20.52
C LYS A 322 -3.76 8.14 -21.28
N GLY A 323 -5.01 8.26 -20.82
CA GLY A 323 -6.14 7.61 -21.46
C GLY A 323 -6.16 6.09 -21.30
N THR A 324 -5.38 5.51 -20.38
CA THR A 324 -5.32 4.05 -20.13
C THR A 324 -5.70 3.71 -18.68
N ARG A 325 -5.89 2.42 -18.39
CA ARG A 325 -6.12 1.85 -17.06
C ARG A 325 -4.88 1.19 -16.45
N LYS A 326 -3.69 1.55 -16.93
CA LYS A 326 -2.43 1.01 -16.40
C LYS A 326 -2.30 1.38 -14.93
N TYR A 327 -1.94 0.41 -14.11
CA TYR A 327 -1.59 0.66 -12.72
C TYR A 327 -0.42 1.64 -12.65
N ILE A 328 -0.43 2.43 -11.58
CA ILE A 328 0.65 3.32 -11.18
C ILE A 328 1.05 2.96 -9.76
N GLY A 329 2.27 3.32 -9.38
CA GLY A 329 2.82 3.06 -8.06
C GLY A 329 3.35 4.31 -7.38
N THR A 330 4.16 4.06 -6.36
CA THR A 330 4.90 5.08 -5.61
C THR A 330 5.72 6.02 -6.50
N PRO A 331 6.43 5.55 -7.56
CA PRO A 331 7.22 6.42 -8.42
C PRO A 331 6.40 7.46 -9.20
N GLU A 332 5.21 7.10 -9.67
CA GLU A 332 4.30 8.03 -10.36
C GLU A 332 3.70 9.05 -9.40
N ALA A 333 3.25 8.61 -8.21
CA ALA A 333 2.74 9.50 -7.18
C ALA A 333 3.80 10.52 -6.75
N LEU A 334 5.03 10.06 -6.54
CA LEU A 334 6.19 10.91 -6.22
C LEU A 334 6.48 11.92 -7.33
N ALA A 335 6.46 11.49 -8.59
CA ALA A 335 6.69 12.37 -9.74
C ALA A 335 5.65 13.50 -9.81
N MET A 336 4.35 13.16 -9.66
CA MET A 336 3.27 14.14 -9.63
C MET A 336 3.43 15.14 -8.47
N PHE A 337 3.63 14.68 -7.24
CA PHE A 337 3.74 15.58 -6.09
C PHE A 337 4.96 16.51 -6.22
N ARG A 338 6.10 16.01 -6.73
CA ARG A 338 7.27 16.84 -7.00
C ARG A 338 7.02 17.90 -8.07
N LEU A 339 6.35 17.56 -9.17
CA LEU A 339 5.96 18.53 -10.19
C LEU A 339 5.10 19.66 -9.61
N LEU A 340 4.20 19.32 -8.68
CA LEU A 340 3.26 20.25 -8.07
C LEU A 340 3.83 21.04 -6.89
N ASP A 341 5.14 20.94 -6.63
CA ASP A 341 5.80 21.54 -5.46
C ASP A 341 5.15 21.13 -4.13
N ILE A 342 4.77 19.85 -4.01
CA ILE A 342 4.25 19.23 -2.79
C ILE A 342 5.38 18.36 -2.20
N PRO A 343 6.05 18.80 -1.11
CA PRO A 343 7.12 18.03 -0.49
C PRO A 343 6.68 16.64 -0.05
N CYS A 344 7.40 15.62 -0.52
CA CYS A 344 7.14 14.22 -0.20
C CYS A 344 8.39 13.36 -0.35
N ASP A 345 8.42 12.25 0.38
CA ASP A 345 9.46 11.23 0.31
C ASP A 345 8.84 9.85 0.12
N ALA A 346 9.63 8.92 -0.41
CA ALA A 346 9.25 7.52 -0.57
C ALA A 346 10.25 6.62 0.17
N GLN A 347 9.74 5.60 0.84
CA GLN A 347 10.51 4.60 1.57
C GLN A 347 10.08 3.19 1.14
N GLY A 348 11.04 2.40 0.67
CA GLY A 348 10.86 0.97 0.39
C GLY A 348 11.25 0.12 1.59
N PHE A 349 10.53 -0.98 1.79
CA PHE A 349 10.79 -1.99 2.83
C PHE A 349 10.91 -3.36 2.16
N LYS A 350 12.13 -3.87 2.07
CA LYS A 350 12.42 -5.20 1.51
C LYS A 350 13.50 -5.88 2.32
N ASN A 351 13.20 -7.06 2.83
CA ASN A 351 14.13 -7.88 3.59
C ASN A 351 14.06 -9.34 3.13
N ARG A 352 15.20 -10.04 3.13
CA ARG A 352 15.27 -11.46 2.76
C ARG A 352 14.60 -12.37 3.79
N GLU A 353 14.57 -11.96 5.06
CA GLU A 353 13.95 -12.72 6.12
C GLU A 353 12.43 -12.52 6.15
N LEU A 354 11.70 -13.64 6.21
CA LEU A 354 10.25 -13.64 6.25
C LEU A 354 9.73 -12.84 7.46
N GLY A 355 8.79 -11.93 7.22
CA GLY A 355 8.18 -11.10 8.25
C GLY A 355 8.98 -9.84 8.64
N LYS A 356 10.27 -9.73 8.30
CA LYS A 356 11.05 -8.52 8.62
C LYS A 356 10.57 -7.30 7.83
N SER A 357 10.20 -7.43 6.56
CA SER A 357 9.62 -6.31 5.79
C SER A 357 8.34 -5.78 6.44
N GLU A 358 7.46 -6.66 6.93
CA GLU A 358 6.23 -6.29 7.65
C GLU A 358 6.56 -5.56 8.96
N MET A 359 7.53 -6.09 9.72
CA MET A 359 7.96 -5.49 10.98
C MET A 359 8.48 -4.06 10.78
N LEU A 360 9.36 -3.85 9.80
CA LEU A 360 9.91 -2.53 9.45
C LEU A 360 8.84 -1.55 9.00
N LEU A 361 7.88 -2.01 8.18
CA LEU A 361 6.72 -1.21 7.78
C LEU A 361 5.89 -0.79 9.01
N MET A 362 5.54 -1.73 9.88
CA MET A 362 4.75 -1.46 11.09
C MET A 362 5.45 -0.49 12.03
N GLU A 363 6.76 -0.63 12.21
CA GLU A 363 7.58 0.27 13.03
C GLU A 363 7.64 1.67 12.41
N TYR A 364 7.88 1.78 11.10
CA TYR A 364 7.90 3.06 10.41
C TYR A 364 6.56 3.81 10.55
N VAL A 365 5.44 3.13 10.30
CA VAL A 365 4.10 3.75 10.37
C VAL A 365 3.74 4.15 11.81
N GLU A 366 4.06 3.30 12.80
CA GLU A 366 3.85 3.61 14.20
C GLU A 366 4.64 4.86 14.61
N ASN A 367 5.93 4.92 14.27
CA ASN A 367 6.80 6.05 14.55
C ASN A 367 6.34 7.32 13.84
N TYR A 368 5.94 7.23 12.57
CA TYR A 368 5.43 8.36 11.79
C TYR A 368 4.25 9.04 12.50
N PHE A 369 3.21 8.28 12.84
CA PHE A 369 2.03 8.87 13.47
C PHE A 369 2.29 9.31 14.92
N GLN A 370 3.22 8.66 15.62
CA GLN A 370 3.61 9.07 16.96
C GLN A 370 4.20 10.49 16.99
N THR A 371 4.84 10.95 15.91
CA THR A 371 5.38 12.33 15.85
C THR A 371 4.30 13.43 15.88
N GLY A 372 3.05 13.10 15.53
CA GLY A 372 1.93 14.03 15.49
C GLY A 372 1.05 14.03 16.72
N VAL A 373 1.49 13.39 17.81
CA VAL A 373 0.72 13.28 19.05
C VAL A 373 0.88 14.52 19.90
N GLU A 374 -0.23 15.23 20.14
CA GLU A 374 -0.28 16.37 21.07
C GLU A 374 -0.50 15.92 22.52
N ASP A 375 -1.46 15.02 22.75
CA ASP A 375 -1.78 14.48 24.07
C ASP A 375 -1.47 12.97 24.15
N PRO A 376 -0.35 12.56 24.77
CA PRO A 376 0.00 11.16 24.90
C PRO A 376 -0.91 10.39 25.89
N THR A 377 -1.72 11.07 26.70
CA THR A 377 -2.63 10.41 27.66
C THR A 377 -3.88 9.83 27.00
N GLN A 378 -4.28 10.37 25.85
CA GLN A 378 -5.41 9.86 25.08
C GLN A 378 -5.12 8.46 24.54
N ARG A 379 -6.12 7.58 24.59
CA ARG A 379 -5.98 6.22 24.05
C ARG A 379 -6.01 6.22 22.53
N ILE A 380 -6.95 6.95 21.94
CA ILE A 380 -7.08 7.16 20.50
C ILE A 380 -6.65 8.59 20.20
N ARG A 381 -5.59 8.74 19.40
CA ARG A 381 -4.93 10.03 19.17
C ARG A 381 -5.14 10.47 17.73
N LEU A 382 -5.98 11.48 17.56
CA LEU A 382 -6.12 12.18 16.29
C LEU A 382 -4.92 13.13 16.13
N THR A 383 -4.21 12.98 15.03
CA THR A 383 -3.03 13.78 14.71
C THR A 383 -3.37 14.80 13.63
N SER A 384 -2.51 15.81 13.48
CA SER A 384 -2.57 16.74 12.34
C SER A 384 -1.78 16.25 11.12
N LEU A 385 -1.31 15.00 11.13
CA LEU A 385 -0.42 14.45 10.10
C LEU A 385 -1.16 14.03 8.83
N PRO A 386 -0.47 14.09 7.67
CA PRO A 386 -0.99 13.51 6.43
C PRO A 386 -1.23 12.01 6.55
N PRO A 387 -2.17 11.44 5.77
CA PRO A 387 -2.19 10.00 5.52
C PRO A 387 -0.95 9.58 4.71
N LEU A 388 -0.73 8.27 4.56
CA LEU A 388 0.38 7.71 3.81
C LEU A 388 -0.12 6.94 2.59
N TYR A 389 0.46 7.18 1.42
CA TYR A 389 0.25 6.30 0.26
C TYR A 389 1.01 5.00 0.51
N PHE A 390 0.36 3.86 0.35
CA PHE A 390 0.92 2.54 0.67
C PHE A 390 0.78 1.60 -0.51
N GLN A 391 1.90 0.99 -0.92
CA GLN A 391 1.98 0.07 -2.05
C GLN A 391 2.53 -1.27 -1.59
N HIS A 392 1.98 -2.33 -2.17
CA HIS A 392 2.65 -3.63 -2.28
C HIS A 392 2.36 -4.20 -3.67
N ALA A 393 2.88 -5.39 -3.97
CA ALA A 393 2.64 -6.02 -5.27
C ALA A 393 1.13 -6.16 -5.56
N GLY A 394 0.72 -5.65 -6.73
CA GLY A 394 -0.64 -5.79 -7.28
C GLY A 394 -1.70 -4.81 -6.76
N HIS A 395 -1.44 -4.04 -5.69
CA HIS A 395 -2.44 -3.11 -5.14
C HIS A 395 -1.84 -1.99 -4.29
N SER A 396 -2.57 -0.88 -4.16
CA SER A 396 -2.24 0.21 -3.25
C SER A 396 -3.43 0.69 -2.45
N MET A 397 -3.15 1.21 -1.26
CA MET A 397 -4.12 1.74 -0.30
C MET A 397 -3.59 3.05 0.29
N THR A 398 -4.43 3.69 1.11
CA THR A 398 -4.04 4.87 1.89
C THR A 398 -4.06 4.50 3.37
N ILE A 399 -2.91 4.53 4.05
CA ILE A 399 -2.86 4.34 5.51
C ILE A 399 -3.31 5.64 6.16
N ILE A 400 -4.40 5.55 6.93
CA ILE A 400 -4.96 6.65 7.71
C ILE A 400 -4.65 6.54 9.20
N GLY A 401 -3.97 5.48 9.62
CA GLY A 401 -3.58 5.33 11.01
C GLY A 401 -2.94 4.00 11.35
N PHE A 402 -2.69 3.83 12.65
CA PHE A 402 -2.06 2.67 13.23
C PHE A 402 -2.78 2.28 14.51
N GLU A 403 -2.95 0.99 14.74
CA GLU A 403 -3.56 0.44 15.95
C GLU A 403 -2.67 -0.62 16.59
N LYS A 404 -2.55 -0.56 17.91
CA LYS A 404 -2.04 -1.65 18.73
C LYS A 404 -3.14 -2.22 19.60
N LEU A 405 -3.36 -3.52 19.50
CA LEU A 405 -4.29 -4.25 20.35
C LEU A 405 -3.68 -4.58 21.70
N ARG A 406 -4.52 -4.87 22.71
CA ARG A 406 -4.09 -5.31 24.05
C ARG A 406 -3.33 -6.63 24.02
N SER A 407 -3.61 -7.48 23.03
CA SER A 407 -2.85 -8.71 22.75
C SER A 407 -1.42 -8.45 22.26
N GLY A 408 -1.09 -7.20 21.89
CA GLY A 408 0.17 -6.82 21.27
C GLY A 408 0.16 -6.86 19.75
N ALA A 409 -0.88 -7.45 19.13
CA ALA A 409 -1.05 -7.43 17.68
C ALA A 409 -1.20 -5.99 17.15
N LYS A 410 -0.63 -5.75 15.96
CA LYS A 410 -0.64 -4.44 15.29
C LYS A 410 -1.49 -4.50 14.03
N ASN A 411 -2.19 -3.41 13.74
CA ASN A 411 -2.93 -3.22 12.49
C ASN A 411 -2.58 -1.86 11.90
N LEU A 412 -2.42 -1.82 10.58
CA LEU A 412 -2.61 -0.58 9.82
C LEU A 412 -4.11 -0.31 9.73
N ILE A 413 -4.49 0.96 9.86
CA ILE A 413 -5.85 1.42 9.55
C ILE A 413 -5.78 2.07 8.18
N VAL A 414 -6.54 1.56 7.21
CA VAL A 414 -6.43 1.93 5.81
C VAL A 414 -7.78 2.30 5.20
N PHE A 415 -7.73 3.21 4.24
CA PHE A 415 -8.72 3.31 3.18
C PHE A 415 -8.26 2.49 1.98
N ASP A 416 -9.14 1.62 1.50
CA ASP A 416 -8.87 0.71 0.40
C ASP A 416 -9.80 1.05 -0.77
N PRO A 417 -9.27 1.63 -1.87
CA PRO A 417 -10.11 2.14 -2.96
C PRO A 417 -10.86 1.03 -3.72
N MET A 418 -10.56 -0.26 -3.46
CA MET A 418 -11.32 -1.38 -4.01
C MET A 418 -12.71 -1.54 -3.40
N PHE A 419 -12.98 -0.90 -2.26
CA PHE A 419 -14.23 -1.05 -1.50
C PHE A 419 -14.86 0.32 -1.25
N HIS A 420 -16.19 0.36 -1.17
CA HIS A 420 -16.92 1.54 -0.72
C HIS A 420 -17.00 1.57 0.80
N ASP A 421 -17.25 2.76 1.36
CA ASP A 421 -17.73 2.82 2.73
C ASP A 421 -19.07 2.14 2.84
N ALA A 422 -19.14 1.27 3.83
CA ALA A 422 -20.35 0.62 4.28
C ALA A 422 -21.40 1.68 4.67
N THR A 423 -22.66 1.54 4.24
CA THR A 423 -23.70 2.57 4.46
C THR A 423 -23.92 2.87 5.95
N ASN A 424 -23.78 1.87 6.83
CA ASN A 424 -23.86 2.06 8.28
C ASN A 424 -22.73 2.95 8.83
N ILE A 425 -21.55 3.00 8.20
CA ILE A 425 -20.45 3.91 8.56
C ILE A 425 -20.80 5.32 8.10
N ILE A 426 -21.24 5.49 6.86
CA ILE A 426 -21.58 6.80 6.29
C ILE A 426 -22.68 7.49 7.11
N LYS A 427 -23.68 6.74 7.59
CA LYS A 427 -24.79 7.27 8.41
C LYS A 427 -24.35 7.82 9.77
N LEU A 428 -23.14 7.48 10.25
CA LEU A 428 -22.59 7.93 11.53
C LEU A 428 -21.79 9.23 11.42
N ILE A 429 -21.53 9.70 10.20
CA ILE A 429 -20.76 10.92 9.96
C ILE A 429 -21.42 12.11 10.67
N GLY A 430 -20.60 12.88 11.40
CA GLY A 430 -21.04 14.06 12.15
C GLY A 430 -21.86 13.76 13.42
N ARG A 431 -21.93 12.50 13.86
CA ARG A 431 -22.72 12.08 15.03
C ARG A 431 -21.82 11.49 16.12
N LYS A 432 -22.25 11.64 17.37
CA LYS A 432 -21.81 10.80 18.48
C LYS A 432 -22.71 9.56 18.52
N PHE A 433 -22.13 8.39 18.69
CA PHE A 433 -22.87 7.14 18.64
C PHE A 433 -22.25 6.07 19.54
N GLU A 434 -23.07 5.08 19.90
CA GLU A 434 -22.61 3.80 20.41
C GLU A 434 -22.88 2.73 19.36
N TYR A 435 -21.93 1.81 19.20
CA TYR A 435 -21.96 0.76 18.20
C TYR A 435 -21.77 -0.60 18.87
N THR A 436 -22.69 -1.53 18.63
CA THR A 436 -22.73 -2.82 19.37
C THR A 436 -21.48 -3.67 19.15
N PHE A 437 -20.95 -3.70 17.92
CA PHE A 437 -19.81 -4.54 17.54
C PHE A 437 -18.76 -3.72 16.79
N PRO A 438 -18.01 -2.82 17.47
CA PRO A 438 -17.08 -1.90 16.81
C PRO A 438 -15.94 -2.63 16.10
N ASP A 439 -15.47 -3.76 16.65
CA ASP A 439 -14.45 -4.59 16.02
C ASP A 439 -14.86 -5.12 14.63
N MET A 440 -16.15 -5.44 14.45
CA MET A 440 -16.66 -5.92 13.16
C MET A 440 -16.74 -4.79 12.15
N ALA A 441 -17.20 -3.60 12.57
CA ALA A 441 -17.24 -2.41 11.73
C ALA A 441 -15.83 -1.97 11.28
N LEU A 442 -14.81 -2.17 12.13
CA LEU A 442 -13.42 -1.85 11.81
C LEU A 442 -12.71 -2.92 10.95
N LYS A 443 -13.32 -4.10 10.74
CA LYS A 443 -12.67 -5.22 10.03
C LYS A 443 -12.23 -4.83 8.61
N SER A 444 -13.05 -4.06 7.89
CA SER A 444 -12.76 -3.62 6.52
C SER A 444 -11.59 -2.63 6.45
N TYR A 445 -11.36 -1.86 7.50
CA TYR A 445 -10.31 -0.84 7.59
C TYR A 445 -8.99 -1.37 8.18
N ARG A 446 -8.98 -2.54 8.83
CA ARG A 446 -7.77 -3.11 9.45
C ARG A 446 -6.96 -3.96 8.46
N ARG A 447 -5.66 -3.74 8.39
CA ARG A 447 -4.68 -4.63 7.74
C ARG A 447 -3.60 -5.02 8.75
N GLY A 448 -3.70 -6.25 9.26
CA GLY A 448 -2.73 -6.82 10.21
C GLY A 448 -1.86 -7.91 9.56
N SER A 449 -1.12 -8.65 10.38
CA SER A 449 -0.14 -9.65 9.90
C SER A 449 -0.71 -10.73 8.98
N LYS A 450 -1.95 -11.19 9.19
CA LYS A 450 -2.62 -12.15 8.28
C LYS A 450 -2.69 -11.64 6.83
N TYR A 451 -2.81 -10.34 6.66
CA TYR A 451 -2.80 -9.70 5.34
C TYR A 451 -1.37 -9.47 4.85
N LEU A 452 -0.55 -8.79 5.67
CA LEU A 452 0.74 -8.27 5.23
C LEU A 452 1.79 -9.36 4.98
N ARG A 453 1.76 -10.48 5.72
CA ARG A 453 2.74 -11.59 5.57
C ARG A 453 2.79 -12.24 4.18
N ARG A 454 1.82 -11.94 3.31
CA ARG A 454 1.71 -12.45 1.93
C ARG A 454 2.64 -11.71 0.98
N TYR A 455 3.06 -10.51 1.36
CA TYR A 455 3.89 -9.64 0.53
C TYR A 455 5.30 -9.58 1.13
N ARG A 456 6.31 -9.49 0.26
CA ARG A 456 7.73 -9.46 0.65
C ARG A 456 8.32 -8.07 0.62
N GLU A 457 7.66 -7.16 -0.10
CA GLU A 457 8.11 -5.80 -0.30
C GLU A 457 6.92 -4.85 -0.18
N PHE A 458 7.22 -3.68 0.38
CA PHE A 458 6.27 -2.60 0.60
C PHE A 458 6.93 -1.29 0.23
N GLU A 459 6.14 -0.33 -0.20
CA GLU A 459 6.58 1.05 -0.33
C GLU A 459 5.56 1.97 0.31
N VAL A 460 6.06 3.05 0.91
CA VAL A 460 5.24 4.11 1.49
C VAL A 460 5.71 5.45 0.93
N LEU A 461 4.76 6.31 0.57
CA LEU A 461 5.03 7.72 0.31
C LEU A 461 4.36 8.57 1.39
N SER A 462 5.15 9.44 2.02
CA SER A 462 4.72 10.41 3.02
C SER A 462 4.84 11.82 2.45
N LEU A 463 3.86 12.68 2.76
CA LEU A 463 4.03 14.12 2.55
C LEU A 463 4.88 14.67 3.70
N ARG A 464 5.77 15.62 3.42
CA ARG A 464 6.61 16.29 4.43
C ARG A 464 5.99 17.61 4.86
N PRO A 465 5.35 17.69 6.04
CA PRO A 465 4.85 18.97 6.55
C PRO A 465 5.98 20.00 6.65
N PRO A 466 5.68 21.30 6.46
CA PRO A 466 6.67 22.36 6.66
C PRO A 466 7.18 22.35 8.11
N ALA A 467 8.47 22.64 8.30
CA ALA A 467 9.13 22.59 9.61
C ALA A 467 8.50 23.50 10.67
N SER A 468 7.75 24.53 10.25
CA SER A 468 7.03 25.48 11.10
C SER A 468 5.67 24.97 11.61
N GLY A 469 5.25 23.76 11.23
CA GLY A 469 3.87 23.28 11.44
C GLY A 469 2.87 24.00 10.53
N PHE A 470 1.60 23.56 10.56
CA PHE A 470 0.51 24.24 9.87
C PHE A 470 0.02 25.42 10.70
N PRO A 471 -0.37 26.55 10.09
CA PRO A 471 -1.09 27.59 10.80
C PRO A 471 -2.40 27.00 11.38
N PRO A 472 -2.84 27.43 12.58
CA PRO A 472 -4.10 26.97 13.15
C PRO A 472 -5.25 27.28 12.19
N VAL A 473 -6.12 26.29 11.98
CA VAL A 473 -7.26 26.31 11.05
C VAL A 473 -8.35 27.26 11.53
#